data_AF-A0A9E3B9P8-F1
#
_entry.id   AF-A0A9E3B9P8-F1
#
_cell.length_a   1.000
_cell.length_b   1.000
_cell.length_c   1.000
_cell.angle_alpha   90.00
_cell.angle_beta   90.00
_cell.angle_gamma   90.00
#
_symmetry.space_group_name_H-M   'P 1'
#
loop_
_entity.id
_entity.type
_entity.pdbx_description
1 polymer ?
#
loop_
_entity_poly.entity_id
_entity_poly.type
_entity_poly.pdbx_seq_one_letter_code
_entity_poly.pdbx_strand_id
1 'polypeptide(L)' 'MGTGEIATQIAALNKADLAFRLAEWHCQEAESDIEQRRYAKASLRAAMQRAFIFAWLEKHQITLKKMNGEYVPRDYN' A
#
# COMPACT_ATOMS: atom_id res chain seq x y z
N MET A 1 -37.50 -16.47 -35.18
CA MET A 1 -36.94 -16.39 -33.82
C MET A 1 -38.10 -16.25 -32.85
N GLY A 2 -38.24 -17.20 -31.93
CA GLY A 2 -39.31 -17.18 -30.93
C GLY A 2 -38.95 -16.21 -29.80
N THR A 3 -39.94 -15.58 -29.18
CA THR A 3 -39.76 -14.67 -28.03
C THR A 3 -38.97 -15.30 -26.87
N GLY A 4 -39.02 -16.63 -26.72
CA GLY A 4 -38.21 -17.37 -25.73
C GLY A 4 -36.70 -17.43 -26.02
N GLU A 5 -36.28 -17.45 -27.29
CA GLU A 5 -34.85 -17.42 -27.65
C GLU A 5 -34.24 -16.06 -27.30
N ILE A 6 -34.98 -14.98 -27.58
CA ILE A 6 -34.56 -13.60 -27.28
C ILE A 6 -34.42 -13.42 -25.76
N ALA A 7 -35.40 -13.89 -24.97
CA ALA A 7 -35.32 -13.85 -23.50
C ALA A 7 -34.10 -14.60 -22.95
N THR A 8 -33.78 -15.77 -23.53
CA THR A 8 -32.63 -16.58 -23.13
C THR A 8 -31.30 -15.88 -23.44
N GLN A 9 -31.20 -15.25 -24.61
CA GLN A 9 -30.01 -14.47 -24.99
C GLN A 9 -29.81 -13.25 -24.09
N ILE A 10 -30.89 -12.53 -23.76
CA ILE A 10 -30.83 -11.40 -22.82
C ILE A 10 -30.37 -11.87 -21.44
N ALA A 11 -30.90 -12.99 -20.94
CA ALA A 11 -30.47 -13.55 -19.66
C ALA A 11 -28.99 -13.95 -19.66
N ALA A 12 -28.50 -14.52 -20.77
CA ALA A 12 -27.09 -14.87 -20.92
C ALA A 12 -26.19 -13.62 -20.93
N LEU A 13 -26.59 -12.56 -21.65
CA LEU A 13 -25.87 -11.28 -21.66
C LEU A 13 -25.84 -10.63 -20.28
N ASN A 14 -26.96 -10.58 -19.57
CA ASN A 14 -27.02 -10.04 -18.21
C ASN A 14 -26.12 -10.83 -17.23
N LYS A 15 -26.09 -12.16 -17.38
CA LYS A 15 -25.20 -13.01 -16.57
C LYS A 15 -23.72 -12.74 -16.89
N ALA A 16 -23.38 -12.54 -18.16
CA ALA A 16 -22.02 -12.21 -18.57
C ALA A 16 -21.59 -10.82 -18.05
N ASP A 17 -22.47 -9.82 -18.12
CA ASP A 17 -22.21 -8.48 -17.59
C ASP A 17 -21.95 -8.50 -16.07
N LEU A 18 -22.78 -9.22 -15.32
CA LEU A 18 -22.58 -9.39 -13.87
C LEU A 18 -21.25 -10.09 -13.55
N ALA A 19 -20.89 -11.12 -14.32
CA ALA A 19 -19.61 -11.82 -14.14
C ALA A 19 -18.42 -10.90 -14.45
N PHE A 20 -18.52 -10.07 -15.50
CA PHE A 20 -17.50 -9.10 -15.85
C PHE A 20 -17.29 -8.06 -14.75
N ARG A 21 -18.38 -7.47 -14.25
CA ARG A 21 -18.32 -6.47 -13.17
C ARG A 21 -17.76 -7.04 -11.86
N LEU A 22 -18.06 -8.29 -11.55
CA LEU A 22 -17.48 -8.98 -10.39
C LEU A 22 -15.98 -9.21 -10.56
N ALA A 23 -15.54 -9.59 -11.77
CA ALA A 23 -14.12 -9.76 -12.07
C ALA A 23 -13.36 -8.43 -12.01
N GLU A 24 -13.93 -7.34 -12.54
CA GLU A 24 -13.36 -6.00 -12.40
C GLU A 24 -13.19 -5.59 -10.94
N TRP A 25 -14.23 -5.82 -10.11
CA TRP A 25 -14.18 -5.51 -8.70
C TRP A 25 -13.05 -6.27 -7.97
N HIS A 26 -12.91 -7.58 -8.22
CA HIS A 26 -11.82 -8.37 -7.66
C HIS A 26 -10.42 -7.91 -8.13
N CYS A 27 -10.28 -7.49 -9.38
CA CYS A 27 -9.02 -6.94 -9.88
C CYS A 27 -8.65 -5.64 -9.14
N GLN A 28 -9.62 -4.73 -8.97
CA GLN A 28 -9.39 -3.47 -8.23
C GLN A 28 -9.04 -3.71 -6.76
N GLU A 29 -9.70 -4.66 -6.11
CA GLU A 29 -9.40 -5.06 -4.74
C GLU A 29 -7.96 -5.61 -4.62
N ALA A 30 -7.57 -6.50 -5.54
CA ALA A 30 -6.21 -7.06 -5.58
C ALA A 30 -5.14 -5.98 -5.83
N GLU A 31 -5.42 -5.00 -6.68
CA GLU A 31 -4.52 -3.86 -6.91
C GLU A 31 -4.34 -3.01 -5.65
N SER A 32 -5.43 -2.72 -4.93
CA SER A 32 -5.40 -2.00 -3.65
C SER A 32 -4.55 -2.75 -2.62
N ASP A 33 -4.73 -4.06 -2.49
CA ASP A 33 -3.95 -4.91 -1.60
C ASP A 33 -2.45 -4.88 -1.93
N ILE A 34 -2.08 -4.89 -3.22
CA ILE A 34 -0.69 -4.78 -3.66
C ILE A 34 -0.11 -3.42 -3.25
N GLU A 35 -0.86 -2.34 -3.44
CA GLU A 35 -0.42 -1.00 -3.09
C GLU A 35 -0.24 -0.83 -1.58
N GLN A 36 -1.18 -1.33 -0.77
CA GLN A 36 -1.07 -1.35 0.69
C GLN A 36 0.18 -2.13 1.14
N ARG A 37 0.45 -3.29 0.55
CA ARG A 37 1.67 -4.07 0.84
C ARG A 37 2.95 -3.33 0.47
N ARG A 38 2.95 -2.59 -0.65
CA ARG A 38 4.09 -1.74 -1.04
C ARG A 38 4.33 -0.64 0.00
N TYR A 39 3.27 0.04 0.44
CA TYR A 39 3.35 1.08 1.48
C TYR A 39 3.87 0.53 2.82
N ALA A 40 3.34 -0.63 3.25
CA ALA A 40 3.79 -1.29 4.48
C ALA A 40 5.27 -1.67 4.42
N LYS A 41 5.75 -2.21 3.29
CA LYS A 41 7.18 -2.53 3.09
C LYS A 41 8.06 -1.28 3.14
N ALA A 42 7.65 -0.18 2.51
CA ALA A 42 8.39 1.08 2.55
C ALA A 42 8.47 1.64 3.98
N SER A 43 7.34 1.62 4.70
CA SER A 43 7.26 2.05 6.10
C SER A 43 8.16 1.19 7.01
N LEU A 44 8.15 -0.13 6.83
CA LEU A 44 9.03 -1.04 7.57
C LEU A 44 10.50 -0.75 7.30
N ARG A 45 10.88 -0.56 6.02
CA ARG A 45 12.26 -0.22 5.65
C ARG A 45 12.71 1.10 6.29
N ALA A 46 11.87 2.13 6.30
CA ALA A 46 12.15 3.40 6.95
C ALA A 46 12.26 3.25 8.48
N ALA A 47 11.44 2.40 9.10
CA ALA A 47 11.55 2.08 10.53
C ALA A 47 12.87 1.36 10.86
N MET A 48 13.25 0.36 10.05
CA MET A 48 14.52 -0.36 10.20
C MET A 48 15.73 0.57 10.07
N GLN A 49 15.73 1.47 9.08
CA GLN A 49 16.80 2.46 8.91
C GLN A 49 16.91 3.38 10.13
N ARG A 50 15.78 3.87 10.66
CA ARG A 50 15.76 4.68 11.89
C ARG A 50 16.29 3.91 13.09
N ALA A 51 15.86 2.66 13.27
CA ALA A 51 16.36 1.80 14.35
C ALA A 51 17.87 1.58 14.26
N PHE A 52 18.41 1.37 13.05
CA PHE A 52 19.85 1.25 12.83
C PHE A 52 20.61 2.54 13.22
N ILE A 53 20.08 3.70 12.83
CA ILE A 53 20.67 4.99 13.20
C ILE A 53 20.66 5.17 14.72
N PHE A 54 19.55 4.85 15.39
CA PHE A 54 19.47 4.94 16.85
C PHE A 54 20.46 4.01 17.56
N ALA A 55 20.57 2.75 17.13
CA ALA A 55 21.55 1.81 17.68
C ALA A 55 22.99 2.30 17.47
N TRP A 56 23.29 2.90 16.31
CA TRP A 56 24.59 3.49 16.06
C TRP A 56 24.88 4.69 16.98
N LEU A 57 23.93 5.60 17.15
CA LEU A 57 24.06 6.75 18.04
C LEU A 57 24.28 6.31 19.50
N GLU A 58 23.51 5.33 19.96
CA GLU A 58 23.62 4.75 21.30
C GLU A 58 25.00 4.12 21.54
N LYS A 59 25.47 3.31 20.58
CA LYS A 59 26.80 2.69 20.65
C LYS A 59 27.93 3.72 20.82
N HIS A 60 27.78 4.88 20.20
CA HIS A 60 28.78 5.96 20.24
C HIS A 60 28.47 7.04 21.30
N GLN A 61 27.44 6.83 22.13
CA GLN A 61 27.00 7.79 23.16
C GLN A 61 26.73 9.21 22.60
N ILE A 62 26.26 9.29 21.34
CA ILE A 62 26.01 10.55 20.66
C ILE A 62 24.63 11.07 21.06
N THR A 63 24.59 12.24 21.69
CA THR A 63 23.34 12.95 21.98
C THR A 63 23.06 13.97 20.90
N LEU A 64 21.83 14.00 20.37
CA LEU A 64 21.39 14.97 19.36
C LEU A 64 20.39 15.97 19.97
N LYS A 65 20.44 17.22 19.52
CA LYS A 65 19.43 18.26 19.76
C LYS A 65 18.80 18.67 18.42
N LYS A 66 17.54 19.12 18.44
CA LYS A 66 16.87 19.61 17.24
C LYS A 66 17.06 21.13 17.14
N MET A 67 17.66 21.61 16.05
CA MET A 67 17.85 23.04 15.76
C MET A 67 17.44 23.32 14.31
N ASN A 68 16.59 24.33 14.09
CA ASN A 68 16.11 24.74 12.76
C ASN A 68 15.54 23.61 11.89
N GLY A 69 14.96 22.57 12.52
CA GLY A 69 14.39 21.42 11.80
C GLY A 69 15.37 20.26 11.61
N GLU A 70 16.65 20.45 11.89
CA GLU A 70 17.70 19.43 11.75
C GLU A 70 18.14 18.87 13.11
N TYR A 71 18.62 17.62 13.12
CA TYR A 71 19.25 17.03 14.31
C TYR A 71 20.75 17.29 14.25
N VAL A 72 21.28 18.00 15.25
CA VAL A 72 22.71 18.32 15.39
C VAL A 72 23.24 17.75 16.71
N PRO A 73 24.53 17.37 16.83
CA PRO A 73 25.03 16.86 18.11
C PRO A 73 24.97 17.92 19.21
N ARG A 74 24.69 17.45 20.43
CA ARG A 74 24.47 18.32 21.60
C ARG A 74 25.71 19.13 21.96
N ASP A 75 26.89 18.55 21.75
CA ASP A 75 28.19 19.10 22.11
C ASP A 75 28.82 19.97 20.99
N TYR A 76 28.11 20.24 19.88
CA TYR A 76 28.50 21.31 18.96
C TYR A 76 28.28 22.66 19.65
N ASN A 77 29.28 23.11 20.40
CA ASN A 77 29.52 24.49 20.85
C ASN A 77 31.00 24.80 20.69
#